data_AF-G0V5E4-F1
#
_entry.id   AF-G0V5E4-F1
#
_cell.length_a   1.000
_cell.length_b   1.000
_cell.length_c   1.000
_cell.angle_alpha   90.00
_cell.angle_beta   90.00
_cell.angle_gamma   90.00
#
_symmetry.space_group_name_H-M   'P 1'
#
loop_
_entity.id
_entity.type
_entity.pdbx_description
1 polymer ?
#
loop_
_entity_poly.entity_id
_entity_poly.type
_entity_poly.pdbx_seq_one_letter_code
_entity_poly.pdbx_strand_id
1 'polypeptide(L)'
;MSSSLAKHASWMESAIKLARYALDHDETPVASIFVHEPTNKIIAYGLNDTNKSLTGIAHAEFMGIEQIKAMVGSEHLTEIFKDTVLYVTVEPCVMCASALRQLGIKKVVFGCANERFGGNGTVLEINKDSCTLPPNGLPTTTYESIPFVLRREAIMLLRYFYVRENERAPTPRNKTERKLDKDTFPDLSWSKYIDSRSFTAEFGDSMLSDYNDNSDLRDAYIDWSLIDTPVNNYVEKLKLQCADFSVNQVKRMRYK
;
A
#
# COMPACT_ATOMS: atom_id res chain seq x y z
N MET A 1 3.24 -18.03 -13.20
CA MET A 1 3.47 -16.74 -12.49
C MET A 1 4.94 -16.63 -12.15
N SER A 2 5.56 -15.47 -12.39
CA SER A 2 6.95 -15.23 -11.97
C SER A 2 7.09 -15.27 -10.45
N SER A 3 8.31 -15.56 -9.96
CA SER A 3 8.60 -15.61 -8.53
C SER A 3 8.36 -14.28 -7.82
N SER A 4 8.59 -13.15 -8.51
CA SER A 4 8.33 -11.81 -7.94
C SER A 4 6.84 -11.54 -7.77
N LEU A 5 6.02 -11.84 -8.79
CA LEU A 5 4.57 -11.65 -8.69
C LEU A 5 3.96 -12.45 -7.54
N ALA A 6 4.37 -13.72 -7.38
CA ALA A 6 3.90 -14.56 -6.28
C ALA A 6 4.28 -13.97 -4.90
N LYS A 7 5.51 -13.44 -4.77
CA LYS A 7 5.96 -12.75 -3.55
C LYS A 7 5.11 -11.51 -3.28
N HIS A 8 4.91 -10.65 -4.28
CA HIS A 8 4.13 -9.43 -4.12
C HIS A 8 2.67 -9.71 -3.81
N ALA A 9 2.06 -10.70 -4.48
CA ALA A 9 0.70 -11.13 -4.22
C ALA A 9 0.52 -11.57 -2.76
N SER A 10 1.44 -12.39 -2.22
CA SER A 10 1.37 -12.85 -0.82
C SER A 10 1.40 -11.70 0.20
N TRP A 11 2.25 -10.69 -0.01
CA TRP A 11 2.29 -9.52 0.86
C TRP A 11 1.08 -8.59 0.64
N MET A 12 0.61 -8.46 -0.59
CA MET A 12 -0.59 -7.68 -0.88
C MET A 12 -1.85 -8.34 -0.33
N GLU A 13 -1.97 -9.66 -0.33
CA GLU A 13 -3.06 -10.38 0.36
C GLU A 13 -3.10 -10.01 1.83
N SER A 14 -1.92 -9.82 2.43
CA SER A 14 -1.82 -9.38 3.82
C SER A 14 -2.35 -7.95 4.01
N ALA A 15 -2.08 -7.05 3.06
CA ALA A 15 -2.64 -5.69 3.06
C ALA A 15 -4.16 -5.70 2.79
N ILE A 16 -4.65 -6.54 1.88
CA ILE A 16 -6.09 -6.68 1.57
C ILE A 16 -6.86 -7.23 2.78
N LYS A 17 -6.32 -8.23 3.50
CA LYS A 17 -6.92 -8.72 4.76
C LYS A 17 -7.02 -7.61 5.81
N LEU A 18 -5.98 -6.79 5.92
CA LEU A 18 -5.99 -5.64 6.84
C LEU A 18 -6.97 -4.55 6.38
N ALA A 19 -7.05 -4.25 5.09
CA ALA A 19 -8.04 -3.32 4.53
C ALA A 19 -9.46 -3.81 4.74
N ARG A 20 -9.70 -5.13 4.66
CA ARG A 20 -10.99 -5.72 4.99
C ARG A 20 -11.34 -5.51 6.46
N TYR A 21 -10.37 -5.72 7.36
CA TYR A 21 -10.55 -5.38 8.77
C TYR A 21 -10.92 -3.90 8.95
N ALA A 22 -10.25 -2.97 8.25
CA ALA A 22 -10.57 -1.54 8.30
C ALA A 22 -12.03 -1.26 7.89
N LEU A 23 -12.46 -1.87 6.78
CA LEU A 23 -13.81 -1.77 6.29
C LEU A 23 -14.81 -2.24 7.35
N ASP A 24 -14.57 -3.36 8.01
CA ASP A 24 -15.45 -3.89 9.06
C ASP A 24 -15.49 -3.04 10.34
N HIS A 25 -14.57 -2.07 10.48
CA HIS A 25 -14.51 -1.13 11.59
C HIS A 25 -14.82 0.32 11.16
N ASP A 26 -15.60 0.47 10.09
CA ASP A 26 -16.07 1.76 9.55
C ASP A 26 -14.94 2.73 9.17
N GLU A 27 -13.79 2.21 8.73
CA GLU A 27 -12.72 3.00 8.14
C GLU A 27 -12.55 2.72 6.64
N THR A 28 -11.94 3.67 5.96
CA THR A 28 -11.61 3.54 4.54
C THR A 28 -10.66 2.35 4.38
N PRO A 29 -10.90 1.42 3.42
CA PRO A 29 -10.10 0.21 3.24
C PRO A 29 -8.74 0.48 2.53
N VAL A 30 -8.03 1.49 3.02
CA VAL A 30 -6.63 1.73 2.72
C VAL A 30 -5.82 1.14 3.86
N ALA A 31 -5.01 0.14 3.54
CA ALA A 31 -4.14 -0.52 4.51
C ALA A 31 -2.75 -0.76 3.93
N SER A 32 -1.76 -0.69 4.80
CA SER A 32 -0.34 -0.81 4.48
C SER A 32 0.32 -1.95 5.27
N ILE A 33 1.27 -2.64 4.63
CA ILE A 33 2.17 -3.62 5.24
C ILE A 33 3.60 -3.23 4.87
N PHE A 34 4.45 -3.04 5.87
CA PHE A 34 5.86 -2.72 5.70
C PHE A 34 6.67 -4.00 5.87
N VAL A 35 7.39 -4.39 4.84
CA VAL A 35 8.20 -5.61 4.82
C VAL A 35 9.67 -5.23 4.74
N HIS A 36 10.47 -5.68 5.71
CA HIS A 36 11.92 -5.57 5.64
C HIS A 36 12.46 -6.65 4.69
N GLU A 37 12.92 -6.23 3.53
CA GLU A 37 13.27 -7.13 2.42
C GLU A 37 14.40 -8.10 2.77
N PRO A 38 15.51 -7.69 3.41
CA PRO A 38 16.60 -8.62 3.74
C PRO A 38 16.20 -9.78 4.64
N THR A 39 15.20 -9.57 5.51
CA THR A 39 14.69 -10.63 6.40
C THR A 39 13.39 -11.27 5.92
N ASN A 40 12.75 -10.69 4.90
CA ASN A 40 11.43 -11.07 4.42
C ASN A 40 10.38 -11.15 5.56
N LYS A 41 10.39 -10.16 6.46
CA LYS A 41 9.50 -10.07 7.63
C LYS A 41 8.68 -8.79 7.60
N ILE A 42 7.43 -8.88 8.06
CA ILE A 42 6.59 -7.71 8.33
C ILE A 42 7.14 -7.01 9.58
N ILE A 43 7.42 -5.72 9.45
CA ILE A 43 7.97 -4.88 10.53
C ILE A 43 6.95 -3.90 11.08
N ALA A 44 5.98 -3.50 10.26
CA ALA A 44 4.88 -2.65 10.67
C ALA A 44 3.69 -2.85 9.72
N TYR A 45 2.55 -2.34 10.16
CA TYR A 45 1.33 -2.29 9.36
C TYR A 45 0.59 -0.99 9.66
N GLY A 46 -0.36 -0.63 8.81
CA GLY A 46 -1.15 0.58 9.03
C GLY A 46 -2.53 0.51 8.41
N LEU A 47 -3.43 1.28 9.00
CA LEU A 47 -4.80 1.49 8.59
C LEU A 47 -5.05 2.99 8.50
N ASN A 48 -5.98 3.38 7.63
CA ASN A 48 -6.54 4.71 7.74
C ASN A 48 -7.19 4.89 9.12
N ASP A 49 -6.88 6.00 9.79
CA ASP A 49 -7.33 6.30 11.16
C ASP A 49 -7.86 7.76 11.26
N THR A 50 -8.31 8.30 10.14
CA THR A 50 -8.88 9.66 10.03
C THR A 50 -10.13 9.85 10.89
N ASN A 51 -10.97 8.82 10.99
CA ASN A 51 -12.20 8.88 11.79
C ASN A 51 -11.90 8.96 13.30
N LYS A 52 -10.88 8.24 13.77
CA LYS A 52 -10.50 8.22 15.19
C LYS A 52 -9.64 9.42 15.56
N SER A 53 -8.69 9.79 14.71
CA SER A 53 -7.79 10.92 14.96
C SER A 53 -8.47 12.28 14.77
N LEU A 54 -9.58 12.34 14.02
CA LEU A 54 -10.23 13.58 13.60
C LEU A 54 -9.30 14.50 12.79
N THR A 55 -8.30 13.92 12.13
CA THR A 55 -7.37 14.63 11.25
C THR A 55 -7.42 14.06 9.84
N GLY A 56 -7.20 14.92 8.84
CA GLY A 56 -7.09 14.49 7.44
C GLY A 56 -5.73 13.88 7.06
N ILE A 57 -4.85 13.61 8.03
CA ILE A 57 -3.46 13.17 7.78
C ILE A 57 -3.14 11.77 8.31
N ALA A 58 -4.02 11.17 9.13
CA ALA A 58 -3.80 9.87 9.74
C ALA A 58 -4.06 8.71 8.75
N HIS A 59 -3.29 8.66 7.67
CA HIS A 59 -3.35 7.61 6.66
C HIS A 59 -2.56 6.37 7.08
N ALA A 60 -2.84 5.24 6.41
CA ALA A 60 -2.21 3.95 6.68
C ALA A 60 -0.68 4.01 6.67
N GLU A 61 -0.08 4.77 5.76
CA GLU A 61 1.37 4.91 5.68
C GLU A 61 1.95 5.58 6.92
N PHE A 62 1.29 6.62 7.46
CA PHE A 62 1.75 7.31 8.66
C PHE A 62 1.64 6.43 9.91
N MET A 63 0.58 5.64 10.04
CA MET A 63 0.46 4.67 11.14
C MET A 63 1.62 3.67 11.15
N GLY A 64 2.03 3.17 9.98
CA GLY A 64 3.17 2.26 9.88
C GLY A 64 4.52 2.95 10.12
N ILE A 65 4.70 4.17 9.61
CA ILE A 65 5.89 5.00 9.88
C ILE A 65 6.08 5.20 11.40
N GLU A 66 5.02 5.57 12.12
CA GLU A 66 5.10 5.78 13.57
C GLU A 66 5.39 4.49 14.33
N GLN A 67 4.89 3.33 13.88
CA GLN A 67 5.26 2.03 14.46
C GLN A 67 6.74 1.72 14.27
N ILE A 68 7.29 1.94 13.06
CA ILE A 68 8.72 1.72 12.78
C ILE A 68 9.56 2.67 13.62
N LYS A 69 9.19 3.95 13.68
CA LYS A 69 9.87 4.96 14.51
C LYS A 69 9.87 4.58 15.99
N ALA A 70 8.75 4.09 16.52
CA ALA A 70 8.67 3.60 17.89
C ALA A 70 9.56 2.37 18.13
N MET A 71 9.77 1.54 17.10
CA MET A 71 10.61 0.35 17.17
C MET A 71 12.11 0.68 17.12
N VAL A 72 12.54 1.53 16.19
CA VAL A 72 13.97 1.73 15.90
C VAL A 72 14.54 3.07 16.37
N GLY A 73 13.71 4.04 16.74
CA GLY A 73 14.14 5.42 16.99
C GLY A 73 14.07 6.28 15.72
N SER A 74 14.10 7.61 15.88
CA SER A 74 13.98 8.54 14.73
C SER A 74 15.28 8.60 13.92
N GLU A 75 16.40 8.42 14.60
CA GLU A 75 17.77 8.43 14.07
C GLU A 75 18.05 7.28 13.10
N HIS A 76 17.39 6.13 13.27
CA HIS A 76 17.55 4.94 12.42
C HIS A 76 16.45 4.78 11.36
N LEU A 77 15.50 5.71 11.30
CA LEU A 77 14.32 5.57 10.44
C LEU A 77 14.70 5.52 8.95
N THR A 78 15.62 6.39 8.51
CA THR A 78 16.08 6.39 7.11
C THR A 78 16.91 5.17 6.75
N GLU A 79 17.58 4.53 7.71
CA GLU A 79 18.38 3.32 7.49
C GLU A 79 17.48 2.12 7.22
N ILE A 80 16.46 1.91 8.05
CA ILE A 80 15.53 0.79 7.87
C ILE A 80 14.64 0.97 6.64
N PHE A 81 14.25 2.21 6.29
CA PHE A 81 13.39 2.49 5.14
C PHE A 81 14.04 2.13 3.79
N LYS A 82 15.38 2.25 3.68
CA LYS A 82 16.15 1.82 2.49
C LYS A 82 16.07 0.33 2.21
N ASP A 83 15.72 -0.47 3.21
CA ASP A 83 15.53 -1.93 3.12
C ASP A 83 14.06 -2.34 3.24
N THR A 84 13.14 -1.38 3.25
CA THR A 84 11.71 -1.63 3.47
C THR A 84 10.91 -1.47 2.17
N VAL A 85 10.10 -2.48 1.87
CA VAL A 85 9.10 -2.47 0.81
C VAL A 85 7.72 -2.24 1.43
N LEU A 86 7.03 -1.21 0.96
CA LEU A 86 5.64 -0.94 1.33
C LEU A 86 4.69 -1.68 0.40
N TYR A 87 3.73 -2.42 0.95
CA TYR A 87 2.58 -2.97 0.23
C TYR A 87 1.33 -2.25 0.69
N VAL A 88 0.61 -1.59 -0.21
CA VAL A 88 -0.56 -0.76 0.14
C VAL A 88 -1.72 -1.01 -0.82
N THR A 89 -2.95 -1.12 -0.30
CA THR A 89 -4.11 -1.49 -1.15
C THR A 89 -4.45 -0.43 -2.18
N VAL A 90 -4.21 0.84 -1.88
CA VAL A 90 -4.46 1.99 -2.77
C VAL A 90 -3.16 2.76 -2.93
N GLU A 91 -2.89 3.25 -4.14
CA GLU A 91 -1.74 4.10 -4.43
C GLU A 91 -1.58 5.22 -3.38
N PRO A 92 -0.36 5.43 -2.83
CA PRO A 92 -0.11 6.50 -1.89
C PRO A 92 -0.57 7.85 -2.44
N CYS A 93 -1.26 8.62 -1.61
CA CYS A 93 -1.59 9.98 -1.97
C CYS A 93 -0.33 10.86 -2.06
N VAL A 94 -0.39 12.03 -2.69
CA VAL A 94 0.73 13.00 -2.81
C VAL A 94 1.46 13.22 -1.48
N MET A 95 0.72 13.39 -0.39
CA MET A 95 1.29 13.58 0.95
C MET A 95 2.08 12.34 1.42
N CYS A 96 1.50 11.15 1.31
CA CYS A 96 2.12 9.90 1.74
C CYS A 96 3.34 9.56 0.86
N ALA A 97 3.22 9.72 -0.46
CA ALA A 97 4.32 9.57 -1.40
C ALA A 97 5.49 10.50 -1.07
N SER A 98 5.21 11.77 -0.73
CA SER A 98 6.24 12.72 -0.31
C SER A 98 6.92 12.31 1.00
N ALA A 99 6.16 11.87 1.99
CA ALA A 99 6.72 11.40 3.26
C ALA A 99 7.61 10.16 3.07
N LEU A 100 7.13 9.16 2.32
CA LEU A 100 7.89 7.96 1.98
C LEU A 100 9.20 8.27 1.24
N ARG A 101 9.15 9.24 0.32
CA ARG A 101 10.34 9.70 -0.41
C ARG A 101 11.37 10.34 0.49
N GLN A 102 10.95 11.24 1.38
CA GLN A 102 11.84 11.93 2.32
C GLN A 102 12.48 10.95 3.32
N LEU A 103 11.78 9.86 3.66
CA LEU A 103 12.30 8.78 4.50
C LEU A 103 13.20 7.80 3.74
N GLY A 104 13.26 7.87 2.41
CA GLY A 104 14.08 6.98 1.58
C GLY A 104 13.55 5.55 1.53
N ILE A 105 12.23 5.37 1.42
CA ILE A 105 11.64 4.02 1.21
C ILE A 105 12.30 3.34 0.00
N LYS A 106 12.53 2.03 0.09
CA LYS A 106 13.12 1.27 -1.02
C LYS A 106 12.19 1.19 -2.24
N LYS A 107 10.96 0.74 -1.99
CA LYS A 107 9.99 0.35 -3.02
C LYS A 107 8.58 0.43 -2.45
N VAL A 108 7.65 0.82 -3.31
CA VAL A 108 6.21 0.77 -3.05
C VAL A 108 5.58 -0.22 -4.03
N VAL A 109 4.71 -1.08 -3.53
CA VAL A 109 3.86 -1.97 -4.32
C VAL A 109 2.43 -1.65 -3.94
N PHE A 110 1.56 -1.35 -4.91
CA PHE A 110 0.18 -0.98 -4.61
C PHE A 110 -0.88 -1.74 -5.41
N GLY A 111 -2.08 -1.78 -4.85
CA GLY A 111 -3.24 -2.45 -5.45
C GLY A 111 -3.89 -1.62 -6.54
N CYS A 112 -4.77 -0.68 -6.21
CA CYS A 112 -5.43 0.16 -7.21
C CYS A 112 -4.89 1.59 -7.23
N ALA A 113 -5.08 2.26 -8.37
CA ALA A 113 -4.77 3.68 -8.51
C ALA A 113 -5.59 4.54 -7.53
N ASN A 114 -5.04 5.70 -7.17
CA ASN A 114 -5.74 6.72 -6.42
C ASN A 114 -6.13 7.86 -7.36
N GLU A 115 -7.33 7.75 -7.94
CA GLU A 115 -7.83 8.66 -8.99
C GLU A 115 -7.84 10.14 -8.62
N ARG A 116 -7.99 10.45 -7.33
CA ARG A 116 -8.14 11.83 -6.86
C ARG A 116 -6.85 12.43 -6.33
N PHE A 117 -5.98 11.61 -5.72
CA PHE A 117 -4.85 12.11 -4.95
C PHE A 117 -3.55 11.34 -5.20
N GLY A 118 -3.48 10.42 -6.17
CA GLY A 118 -2.34 9.53 -6.36
C GLY A 118 -1.03 10.25 -6.66
N GLY A 119 -0.02 9.96 -5.84
CA GLY A 119 1.28 10.60 -5.87
C GLY A 119 2.39 9.79 -6.54
N ASN A 120 2.10 8.59 -7.06
CA ASN A 120 3.08 7.71 -7.70
C ASN A 120 2.81 7.48 -9.20
N GLY A 121 2.06 8.36 -9.83
CA GLY A 121 1.70 8.27 -11.24
C GLY A 121 0.34 8.86 -11.56
N THR A 122 -0.69 8.64 -10.72
CA THR A 122 -2.08 8.96 -11.13
C THR A 122 -2.32 10.45 -11.32
N VAL A 123 -1.91 11.26 -10.34
CA VAL A 123 -2.04 12.72 -10.40
C VAL A 123 -0.67 13.37 -10.51
N LEU A 124 0.28 12.95 -9.67
CA LEU A 124 1.66 13.40 -9.67
C LEU A 124 2.61 12.21 -9.56
N GLU A 125 3.88 12.44 -9.88
CA GLU A 125 4.97 11.45 -9.83
C GLU A 125 5.99 11.81 -8.74
N ILE A 126 5.50 11.98 -7.51
CA ILE A 126 6.30 12.43 -6.35
C ILE A 126 7.46 11.47 -6.09
N ASN A 127 7.29 10.19 -6.37
CA ASN A 127 8.34 9.17 -6.21
C ASN A 127 9.60 9.41 -7.06
N LYS A 128 9.51 10.25 -8.11
CA LYS A 128 10.62 10.56 -9.02
C LYS A 128 10.73 12.04 -9.42
N ASP A 129 9.99 12.95 -8.77
CA ASP A 129 10.08 14.39 -9.03
C ASP A 129 11.48 14.98 -8.68
N SER A 130 11.74 16.25 -8.95
CA SER A 130 13.02 16.90 -8.58
C SER A 130 12.96 17.80 -7.34
N CYS A 131 11.79 18.01 -6.74
CA CYS A 131 11.55 19.01 -5.69
C CYS A 131 11.32 18.42 -4.29
N THR A 132 10.96 17.14 -4.20
CA THR A 132 10.82 16.41 -2.94
C THR A 132 12.17 15.76 -2.59
N LEU A 133 12.91 16.38 -1.69
CA LEU A 133 14.27 15.98 -1.34
C LEU A 133 14.34 15.35 0.06
N PRO A 134 15.17 14.32 0.27
CA PRO A 134 15.49 13.85 1.62
C PRO A 134 16.13 14.95 2.48
N PRO A 135 15.97 14.90 3.82
CA PRO A 135 16.58 15.89 4.71
C PRO A 135 18.11 15.87 4.66
N ASN A 136 18.72 16.98 5.06
CA ASN A 136 20.17 17.10 5.33
C ASN A 136 21.10 16.82 4.14
N GLY A 137 20.66 17.06 2.91
CA GLY A 137 21.50 16.91 1.72
C GLY A 137 21.87 15.45 1.40
N LEU A 138 21.14 14.49 1.95
CA LEU A 138 21.22 13.10 1.53
C LEU A 138 20.92 13.01 0.02
N PRO A 139 21.53 12.05 -0.71
CA PRO A 139 21.30 11.90 -2.15
C PRO A 139 19.81 11.83 -2.45
N THR A 140 19.38 12.45 -3.54
CA THR A 140 18.00 12.33 -4.04
C THR A 140 17.64 10.85 -4.18
N THR A 141 16.82 10.34 -3.27
CA THR A 141 16.28 8.99 -3.37
C THR A 141 14.97 9.06 -4.15
N THR A 142 14.97 8.52 -5.37
CA THR A 142 13.74 8.07 -6.00
C THR A 142 13.39 6.68 -5.47
N TYR A 143 12.16 6.25 -5.65
CA TYR A 143 11.78 4.86 -5.37
C TYR A 143 10.92 4.27 -6.48
N GLU A 144 11.07 2.96 -6.67
CA GLU A 144 10.25 2.18 -7.57
C GLU A 144 8.82 2.07 -7.01
N SER A 145 7.82 2.30 -7.86
CA SER A 145 6.42 2.13 -7.51
C SER A 145 5.78 1.13 -8.46
N ILE A 146 5.55 -0.08 -7.97
CA ILE A 146 4.96 -1.19 -8.71
C ILE A 146 3.44 -1.16 -8.55
N PRO A 147 2.67 -0.90 -9.62
CA PRO A 147 1.22 -0.80 -9.52
C PRO A 147 0.52 -2.15 -9.70
N PHE A 148 -0.76 -2.19 -9.36
CA PHE A 148 -1.74 -3.18 -9.86
C PHE A 148 -1.62 -4.63 -9.35
N VAL A 149 -0.96 -4.85 -8.21
CA VAL A 149 -0.95 -6.16 -7.55
C VAL A 149 -2.25 -6.35 -6.75
N LEU A 150 -3.07 -7.36 -7.07
CA LEU A 150 -4.43 -7.53 -6.50
C LEU A 150 -5.32 -6.29 -6.67
N ARG A 151 -5.20 -5.63 -7.83
CA ARG A 151 -5.89 -4.38 -8.16
C ARG A 151 -7.41 -4.47 -7.98
N ARG A 152 -8.03 -5.54 -8.50
CA ARG A 152 -9.49 -5.68 -8.49
C ARG A 152 -10.04 -5.85 -7.08
N GLU A 153 -9.36 -6.60 -6.22
CA GLU A 153 -9.71 -6.74 -4.81
C GLU A 153 -9.68 -5.40 -4.09
N ALA A 154 -8.64 -4.58 -4.32
CA ALA A 154 -8.55 -3.24 -3.75
C ALA A 154 -9.70 -2.33 -4.22
N ILE A 155 -10.03 -2.36 -5.52
CA ILE A 155 -11.18 -1.63 -6.08
C ILE A 155 -12.49 -2.10 -5.44
N MET A 156 -12.68 -3.41 -5.30
CA MET A 156 -13.91 -3.96 -4.73
C MET A 156 -14.09 -3.56 -3.27
N LEU A 157 -13.03 -3.56 -2.45
CA LEU A 157 -13.11 -3.06 -1.08
C LEU A 157 -13.50 -1.58 -1.03
N LEU A 158 -12.92 -0.73 -1.89
CA LEU A 158 -13.34 0.68 -1.99
C LEU A 158 -14.81 0.82 -2.40
N ARG A 159 -15.29 -0.01 -3.35
CA ARG A 159 -16.71 -0.01 -3.73
C ARG A 159 -17.61 -0.42 -2.57
N TYR A 160 -17.24 -1.42 -1.78
CA TYR A 160 -17.96 -1.79 -0.56
C TYR A 160 -18.06 -0.60 0.40
N PHE A 161 -16.95 0.12 0.62
CA PHE A 161 -16.94 1.32 1.43
C PHE A 161 -17.85 2.43 0.89
N TYR A 162 -17.83 2.70 -0.41
CA TYR A 162 -18.63 3.79 -0.99
C TYR A 162 -20.12 3.52 -1.05
N VAL A 163 -20.54 2.25 -1.10
CA VAL A 163 -21.95 1.84 -1.03
C VAL A 163 -22.47 1.90 0.41
N ARG A 164 -21.63 1.67 1.42
CA ARG A 164 -22.03 1.85 2.83
C ARG A 164 -22.43 3.31 3.10
N GLU A 165 -23.47 3.48 3.90
CA GLU A 165 -23.84 4.80 4.41
C GLU A 165 -22.83 5.23 5.48
N ASN A 166 -22.36 6.47 5.38
CA ASN A 166 -21.50 7.04 6.40
C ASN A 166 -22.38 7.86 7.35
N GLU A 167 -22.84 7.22 8.43
CA GLU A 167 -23.64 7.86 9.47
C GLU A 167 -22.88 8.96 10.22
N ARG A 168 -21.53 8.97 10.15
CA ARG A 168 -20.67 9.98 10.80
C ARG A 168 -20.50 11.26 9.99
N ALA A 169 -21.02 11.33 8.76
CA ALA A 169 -20.95 12.54 7.96
C ALA A 169 -21.84 13.66 8.56
N PRO A 170 -21.40 14.94 8.58
CA PRO A 170 -22.21 16.04 9.13
C PRO A 170 -23.61 16.16 8.51
N THR A 171 -23.72 15.80 7.22
CA THR A 171 -24.98 15.62 6.51
C THR A 171 -24.95 14.27 5.80
N PRO A 172 -25.55 13.22 6.39
CA PRO A 172 -25.64 11.91 5.75
C PRO A 172 -26.39 12.04 4.43
N ARG A 173 -25.76 11.63 3.32
CA ARG A 173 -26.44 11.51 2.02
C ARG A 173 -26.98 10.10 1.93
N ASN A 174 -28.28 9.96 1.68
CA ASN A 174 -28.90 8.67 1.40
C ASN A 174 -28.24 8.04 0.16
N LYS A 175 -27.83 6.76 0.27
CA LYS A 175 -27.14 6.02 -0.81
C LYS A 175 -27.92 4.80 -1.30
N THR A 176 -29.21 4.66 -0.99
CA THR A 176 -30.01 3.46 -1.28
C THR A 176 -30.05 3.05 -2.75
N GLU A 177 -29.82 3.97 -3.69
CA GLU A 177 -29.82 3.69 -5.13
C GLU A 177 -28.45 3.21 -5.68
N ARG A 178 -27.37 3.31 -4.89
CA ARG A 178 -26.04 2.89 -5.34
C ARG A 178 -25.94 1.38 -5.39
N LYS A 179 -26.09 0.83 -6.59
CA LYS A 179 -25.80 -0.59 -6.86
C LYS A 179 -24.30 -0.81 -6.86
N LEU A 180 -23.88 -1.86 -6.18
CA LEU A 180 -22.51 -2.33 -6.20
C LEU A 180 -22.19 -2.95 -7.57
N ASP A 181 -21.31 -2.31 -8.33
CA ASP A 181 -20.77 -2.87 -9.56
C ASP A 181 -19.64 -3.86 -9.25
N LYS A 182 -19.78 -5.09 -9.74
CA LYS A 182 -18.82 -6.20 -9.56
C LYS A 182 -18.10 -6.59 -10.85
N ASP A 183 -18.53 -6.05 -11.98
CA ASP A 183 -18.19 -6.60 -13.30
C ASP A 183 -17.29 -5.66 -14.10
N THR A 184 -17.54 -4.34 -14.00
CA THR A 184 -16.73 -3.37 -14.72
C THR A 184 -15.57 -2.89 -13.85
N PHE A 185 -14.42 -2.63 -14.45
CA PHE A 185 -13.26 -2.04 -13.78
C PHE A 185 -12.74 -0.91 -14.65
N PRO A 186 -12.22 0.19 -14.07
CA PRO A 186 -11.62 1.26 -14.85
C PRO A 186 -10.53 0.72 -15.78
N ASP A 187 -10.26 1.41 -16.89
CA ASP A 187 -9.11 1.08 -17.71
C ASP A 187 -7.83 1.25 -16.89
N LEU A 188 -6.85 0.38 -17.12
CA LEU A 188 -5.52 0.51 -16.55
C LEU A 188 -4.56 0.97 -17.64
N SER A 189 -3.49 1.65 -17.24
CA SER A 189 -2.44 2.10 -18.14
C SER A 189 -1.10 1.90 -17.44
N TRP A 190 -0.36 0.87 -17.82
CA TRP A 190 0.92 0.54 -17.18
C TRP A 190 1.97 1.62 -17.38
N SER A 191 2.05 2.14 -18.60
CA SER A 191 3.03 3.15 -19.03
C SER A 191 2.97 4.46 -18.24
N LYS A 192 1.86 4.70 -17.53
CA LYS A 192 1.70 5.84 -16.61
C LYS A 192 2.52 5.72 -15.32
N TYR A 193 2.88 4.50 -14.92
CA TYR A 193 3.53 4.23 -13.63
C TYR A 193 4.92 3.60 -13.79
N ILE A 194 5.09 2.75 -14.81
CA ILE A 194 6.30 1.96 -15.02
C ILE A 194 6.56 1.82 -16.52
N ASP A 195 7.83 1.88 -16.94
CA ASP A 195 8.22 1.60 -18.33
C ASP A 195 8.29 0.10 -18.59
N SER A 196 8.24 -0.30 -19.86
CA SER A 196 8.20 -1.73 -20.24
C SER A 196 9.44 -2.51 -19.79
N ARG A 197 10.63 -1.90 -19.76
CA ARG A 197 11.86 -2.55 -19.32
C ARG A 197 11.82 -2.80 -17.81
N SER A 198 11.39 -1.81 -17.03
CA SER A 198 11.21 -1.96 -15.58
C SER A 198 10.10 -2.98 -15.27
N PHE A 199 9.03 -3.01 -16.06
CA PHE A 199 7.97 -4.00 -15.94
C PHE A 199 8.48 -5.42 -16.17
N THR A 200 9.21 -5.69 -17.25
CA THR A 200 9.71 -7.06 -17.51
C THR A 200 10.84 -7.44 -16.56
N ALA A 201 11.63 -6.49 -16.06
CA ALA A 201 12.58 -6.75 -15.00
C ALA A 201 11.90 -7.21 -13.70
N GLU A 202 10.72 -6.66 -13.37
CA GLU A 202 9.96 -7.02 -12.18
C GLU A 202 9.15 -8.31 -12.37
N PHE A 203 8.41 -8.44 -13.47
CA PHE A 203 7.44 -9.52 -13.66
C PHE A 203 7.89 -10.63 -14.61
N GLY A 204 8.96 -10.41 -15.37
CA GLY A 204 9.48 -11.32 -16.39
C GLY A 204 8.92 -11.04 -17.78
N ASP A 205 9.72 -11.38 -18.81
CA ASP A 205 9.36 -11.16 -20.22
C ASP A 205 8.07 -11.88 -20.66
N SER A 206 7.72 -12.99 -20.00
CA SER A 206 6.47 -13.72 -20.28
C SER A 206 5.21 -12.91 -20.02
N MET A 207 5.29 -11.82 -19.24
CA MET A 207 4.15 -10.96 -18.91
C MET A 207 4.16 -9.65 -19.72
N LEU A 208 5.07 -9.49 -20.69
CA LEU A 208 5.13 -8.27 -21.51
C LEU A 208 3.84 -8.02 -22.31
N SER A 209 3.10 -9.07 -22.66
CA SER A 209 1.76 -8.93 -23.25
C SER A 209 0.82 -8.17 -22.32
N ASP A 210 0.87 -8.42 -21.01
CA ASP A 210 -0.01 -7.74 -20.05
C ASP A 210 0.26 -6.24 -19.97
N TYR A 211 1.53 -5.87 -20.10
CA TYR A 211 1.94 -4.47 -20.20
C TYR A 211 1.39 -3.82 -21.49
N ASN A 212 1.59 -4.47 -22.64
CA ASN A 212 1.21 -3.92 -23.93
C ASN A 212 -0.31 -3.81 -24.11
N ASP A 213 -1.04 -4.82 -23.64
CA ASP A 213 -2.49 -4.91 -23.76
C ASP A 213 -3.21 -4.14 -22.66
N ASN A 214 -2.47 -3.62 -21.67
CA ASN A 214 -3.01 -3.04 -20.44
C ASN A 214 -4.02 -3.97 -19.75
N SER A 215 -3.64 -5.23 -19.55
CA SER A 215 -4.38 -6.19 -18.73
C SER A 215 -3.88 -6.22 -17.28
N ASP A 216 -4.72 -6.74 -16.39
CA ASP A 216 -4.35 -7.01 -15.01
C ASP A 216 -3.32 -8.16 -14.95
N LEU A 217 -2.46 -8.19 -13.92
CA LEU A 217 -1.40 -9.21 -13.73
C LEU A 217 -1.91 -10.64 -13.49
N ARG A 218 -3.20 -10.79 -13.27
CA ARG A 218 -3.88 -12.08 -13.17
C ARG A 218 -5.03 -12.03 -14.16
N ASP A 219 -5.45 -13.21 -14.61
CA ASP A 219 -6.74 -13.36 -15.30
C ASP A 219 -7.82 -12.61 -14.52
N ALA A 220 -8.89 -12.20 -15.21
CA ALA A 220 -10.00 -11.36 -14.73
C ALA A 220 -10.76 -11.86 -13.48
N TYR A 221 -10.22 -12.85 -12.78
CA TYR A 221 -10.61 -13.39 -11.50
C TYR A 221 -10.43 -12.40 -10.34
N ILE A 222 -11.39 -12.43 -9.41
CA ILE A 222 -11.38 -11.73 -8.13
C ILE A 222 -11.44 -12.80 -7.05
N ASP A 223 -10.53 -12.74 -6.08
CA ASP A 223 -10.62 -13.60 -4.92
C ASP A 223 -11.69 -13.09 -3.94
N TRP A 224 -12.93 -13.47 -4.18
CA TRP A 224 -14.07 -13.12 -3.33
C TRP A 224 -13.87 -13.61 -1.89
N SER A 225 -13.22 -14.77 -1.70
CA SER A 225 -12.96 -15.30 -0.36
C SER A 225 -12.04 -14.37 0.45
N LEU A 226 -11.09 -13.71 -0.21
CA LEU A 226 -10.16 -12.77 0.41
C LEU A 226 -10.84 -11.47 0.86
N ILE A 227 -11.83 -10.97 0.12
CA ILE A 227 -12.48 -9.68 0.39
C ILE A 227 -13.83 -9.77 1.10
N ASP A 228 -14.49 -10.93 1.10
CA ASP A 228 -15.79 -11.13 1.74
C ASP A 228 -15.69 -11.83 3.11
N THR A 229 -14.57 -12.52 3.40
CA THR A 229 -14.37 -13.18 4.70
C THR A 229 -13.95 -12.17 5.78
N PRO A 230 -14.69 -12.06 6.91
CA PRO A 230 -14.29 -11.21 8.03
C PRO A 230 -12.96 -11.66 8.66
N VAL A 231 -12.14 -10.70 9.10
CA VAL A 231 -10.75 -10.96 9.58
C VAL A 231 -10.51 -10.48 11.01
N ASN A 232 -11.38 -10.88 11.93
CA ASN A 232 -11.48 -10.32 13.30
C ASN A 232 -10.17 -10.34 14.12
N ASN A 233 -9.30 -11.34 13.96
CA ASN A 233 -8.05 -11.47 14.74
C ASN A 233 -6.78 -11.09 13.95
N TYR A 234 -6.94 -10.46 12.78
CA TYR A 234 -5.81 -10.25 11.87
C TYR A 234 -4.81 -9.22 12.40
N VAL A 235 -5.28 -8.17 13.08
CA VAL A 235 -4.42 -7.16 13.71
C VAL A 235 -3.53 -7.80 14.80
N GLU A 236 -4.07 -8.73 15.60
CA GLU A 236 -3.29 -9.44 16.63
C GLU A 236 -2.20 -10.30 16.01
N LYS A 237 -2.50 -11.00 14.91
CA LYS A 237 -1.51 -11.76 14.14
C LYS A 237 -0.38 -10.86 13.64
N LEU A 238 -0.68 -9.69 13.08
CA LEU A 238 0.32 -8.74 12.62
C LEU A 238 1.18 -8.20 13.77
N LYS A 239 0.57 -7.88 14.93
CA LYS A 239 1.32 -7.46 16.13
C LYS A 239 2.37 -8.49 16.54
N LEU A 240 2.02 -9.78 16.54
CA LEU A 240 2.95 -10.86 16.86
C LEU A 240 4.11 -10.95 15.85
N GLN A 241 3.82 -10.78 14.56
CA GLN A 241 4.85 -10.77 13.51
C GLN A 241 5.82 -9.59 13.64
N CYS A 242 5.31 -8.38 13.92
CA CYS A 242 6.15 -7.19 14.13
C CYS A 242 7.02 -7.31 15.40
N ALA A 243 6.48 -7.91 16.47
CA ALA A 243 7.22 -8.13 17.71
C ALA A 243 8.42 -9.08 17.51
N ASP A 244 8.27 -10.13 16.70
CA ASP A 244 9.34 -11.09 16.38
C ASP A 244 10.52 -10.43 15.62
N PHE A 245 10.26 -9.41 14.81
CA PHE A 245 11.32 -8.64 14.16
C PHE A 245 12.09 -7.75 15.15
N SER A 246 11.36 -7.03 16.00
CA SER A 246 11.90 -6.00 16.92
C SER A 246 13.01 -6.55 17.83
N VAL A 247 12.82 -7.75 18.38
CA VAL A 247 13.76 -8.38 19.33
C VAL A 247 15.14 -8.65 18.71
N ASN A 248 15.20 -8.92 17.41
CA ASN A 248 16.40 -9.41 16.73
C ASN A 248 17.24 -8.30 16.08
N GLN A 249 16.59 -7.25 15.57
CA GLN A 249 17.26 -6.21 14.76
C GLN A 249 17.55 -4.91 15.52
N VAL A 250 16.71 -4.51 16.49
CA VAL A 250 16.98 -3.32 17.32
C VAL A 250 18.28 -3.47 18.10
N LYS A 251 18.62 -4.68 18.53
CA LYS A 251 19.94 -4.98 19.12
C LYS A 251 21.07 -4.72 18.13
N ARG A 252 20.94 -5.11 16.86
CA ARG A 252 22.01 -4.93 15.86
C ARG A 252 22.19 -3.46 15.43
N MET A 253 21.11 -2.68 15.39
CA MET A 253 21.17 -1.25 15.03
C MET A 253 21.71 -0.38 16.16
N ARG A 254 21.35 -0.66 17.43
CA ARG A 254 21.83 0.13 18.59
C ARG A 254 23.31 -0.07 18.95
N TYR A 255 23.97 -1.09 18.40
CA TYR A 255 25.38 -1.43 18.69
C TYR A 255 26.29 -1.28 17.46
N LYS A 256 25.83 -0.64 16.39
CA LYS A 256 26.68 -0.11 15.31
C LYS A 256 26.92 1.38 15.53
#